data_AF-A0AAP0K465-F1
#
_entry.id   AF-A0AAP0K465-F1
#
_cell.length_a   1.000
_cell.length_b   1.000
_cell.length_c   1.000
_cell.angle_alpha   90.00
_cell.angle_beta   90.00
_cell.angle_gamma   90.00
#
_symmetry.space_group_name_H-M   'P 1'
#
loop_
_entity.id
_entity.type
_entity.pdbx_description
1 polymer ?
#
loop_
_entity_poly.entity_id
_entity_poly.type
_entity_poly.pdbx_seq_one_letter_code
_entity_poly.pdbx_strand_id
1 'polypeptide(L)' 'MILPFKIEVACAMHPTNDVFINFASFRSATASSIAALKQPTIRVIAIIAEGVPDLSKTGAYEG' A
#
# COMPACT_ATOMS: atom_id res chain seq x y z
N MET A 1 -8.87 -4.97 23.97
CA MET A 1 -9.18 -5.29 22.56
C MET A 1 -8.03 -4.78 21.71
N ILE A 2 -7.11 -5.67 21.29
CA ILE A 2 -6.03 -5.29 20.36
C ILE A 2 -6.60 -5.50 18.96
N LEU A 3 -6.89 -4.41 18.24
CA LEU A 3 -7.28 -4.51 16.84
C LEU A 3 -6.05 -4.98 16.04
N PRO A 4 -6.22 -5.85 15.03
CA PRO A 4 -5.11 -6.31 14.21
C PRO A 4 -4.50 -5.13 13.45
N PHE A 5 -3.16 -5.09 13.36
CA PHE A 5 -2.41 -4.09 12.59
C PHE A 5 -2.59 -4.33 11.08
N LYS A 6 -3.77 -3.99 10.57
CA LYS A 6 -4.20 -4.16 9.18
C LYS A 6 -4.63 -2.83 8.59
N ILE A 7 -4.33 -2.63 7.31
CA ILE A 7 -4.62 -1.39 6.58
C ILE A 7 -6.13 -1.13 6.54
N GLU A 8 -6.93 -2.18 6.33
CA GLU A 8 -8.40 -2.07 6.27
C GLU A 8 -8.99 -1.53 7.57
N VAL A 9 -8.46 -2.00 8.71
CA VAL A 9 -8.93 -1.57 10.03
C VAL A 9 -8.56 -0.12 10.28
N ALA A 10 -7.35 0.29 9.91
CA ALA A 10 -6.93 1.69 10.03
C ALA A 10 -7.79 2.61 9.16
N CYS A 11 -8.07 2.24 7.90
CA CYS A 11 -8.93 3.02 7.01
C CYS A 11 -10.37 3.10 7.50
N ALA A 12 -10.91 2.02 8.08
CA ALA A 12 -12.26 2.04 8.66
C ALA A 12 -12.38 2.98 9.88
N MET A 13 -11.32 3.06 10.70
CA MET A 13 -11.26 3.97 11.85
C MET A 13 -11.01 5.43 11.47
N HIS A 14 -10.44 5.67 10.29
CA HIS A 14 -10.07 7.00 9.79
C HIS A 14 -10.62 7.24 8.36
N PRO A 15 -11.95 7.33 8.19
CA PRO A 15 -12.60 7.34 6.87
C PRO A 15 -12.36 8.62 6.06
N THR A 16 -11.76 9.65 6.65
CA THR A 16 -11.41 10.91 5.97
C THR A 16 -10.00 10.91 5.40
N ASN A 17 -9.17 9.91 5.73
CA ASN A 17 -7.79 9.87 5.26
C ASN A 17 -7.74 9.42 3.80
N ASP A 18 -7.05 10.20 2.98
CA ASP A 18 -6.94 10.04 1.54
C ASP A 18 -5.49 9.84 1.06
N VAL A 19 -4.51 10.07 1.93
CA VAL A 19 -3.07 9.85 1.64
C VAL A 19 -2.53 8.69 2.47
N PHE A 20 -1.81 7.76 1.83
CA PHE A 20 -1.06 6.69 2.47
C PHE A 20 0.45 6.86 2.26
N ILE A 21 1.21 7.02 3.34
CA ILE A 21 2.68 7.15 3.28
C ILE A 21 3.30 5.80 3.61
N ASN A 22 3.97 5.19 2.64
CA ASN A 22 4.45 3.82 2.71
C ASN A 22 5.96 3.75 2.96
N PHE A 23 6.33 3.41 4.20
CA PHE A 23 7.70 3.16 4.65
C PHE A 23 8.08 1.66 4.64
N ALA A 24 7.24 0.80 4.05
CA ALA A 24 7.58 -0.62 3.90
C ALA A 24 8.87 -0.78 3.08
N SER A 25 9.68 -1.80 3.36
CA SER A 25 10.92 -2.06 2.61
C SER A 25 10.62 -2.40 1.14
N PHE A 26 11.62 -2.33 0.26
CA PHE A 26 11.44 -2.54 -1.18
C PHE A 26 10.77 -3.89 -1.54
N ARG A 27 10.92 -4.91 -0.69
CA ARG A 27 10.32 -6.24 -0.86
C ARG A 27 8.81 -6.24 -0.63
N SER A 28 8.31 -5.35 0.24
CA SER A 28 6.91 -5.29 0.66
C SER A 28 6.19 -4.04 0.18
N ALA A 29 6.90 -3.01 -0.28
CA ALA A 29 6.35 -1.75 -0.75
C ALA A 29 5.26 -1.92 -1.83
N THR A 30 5.47 -2.81 -2.81
CA THR A 30 4.47 -3.06 -3.86
C THR A 30 3.20 -3.67 -3.28
N ALA A 31 3.32 -4.76 -2.51
CA ALA A 31 2.16 -5.48 -1.97
C ALA A 31 1.35 -4.60 -1.01
N SER A 32 2.01 -3.83 -0.13
CA SER A 32 1.34 -2.93 0.81
C SER A 32 0.71 -1.72 0.09
N SER A 33 1.33 -1.20 -0.97
CA SER A 33 0.74 -0.12 -1.78
C SER A 33 -0.51 -0.59 -2.50
N ILE A 34 -0.49 -1.79 -3.11
CA ILE A 34 -1.67 -2.37 -3.77
C ILE A 34 -2.81 -2.59 -2.76
N ALA A 35 -2.50 -3.10 -1.56
CA ALA A 35 -3.49 -3.27 -0.50
C ALA A 35 -4.09 -1.93 -0.03
N ALA A 36 -3.29 -0.87 0.07
CA ALA A 36 -3.75 0.48 0.39
C ALA A 36 -4.60 1.09 -0.74
N LEU A 37 -4.24 0.93 -2.02
CA LEU A 37 -5.03 1.40 -3.16
C LEU A 37 -6.41 0.74 -3.27
N LYS A 38 -6.58 -0.47 -2.71
CA LYS A 38 -7.88 -1.13 -2.64
C LYS A 38 -8.83 -0.50 -1.62
N GLN A 39 -8.33 0.35 -0.72
CA GLN A 39 -9.17 1.04 0.25
C GLN A 39 -9.89 2.22 -0.43
N PRO A 40 -11.21 2.36 -0.24
CA PRO A 40 -12.02 3.31 -1.01
C PRO A 40 -11.63 4.78 -0.78
N THR A 41 -11.08 5.10 0.39
CA THR A 41 -10.73 6.48 0.77
C THR A 41 -9.36 6.90 0.28
N ILE A 42 -8.43 5.96 0.03
CA ILE A 42 -7.05 6.28 -0.32
C ILE A 42 -6.97 6.66 -1.80
N ARG A 43 -6.46 7.87 -2.06
CA ARG A 43 -6.34 8.49 -3.39
C ARG A 43 -4.89 8.63 -3.82
N VAL A 44 -3.98 8.80 -2.86
CA VAL A 44 -2.56 9.05 -3.10
C VAL A 44 -1.72 8.11 -2.24
N ILE A 45 -0.66 7.55 -2.84
CA ILE A 45 0.36 6.78 -2.12
C ILE A 45 1.74 7.39 -2.35
N ALA A 46 2.43 7.75 -1.27
CA ALA A 46 3.84 8.12 -1.30
C ALA A 46 4.69 6.90 -0.90
N ILE A 47 5.47 6.37 -1.84
CA ILE A 47 6.38 5.23 -1.58
C ILE A 47 7.77 5.78 -1.32
N ILE A 48 8.30 5.49 -0.13
CA ILE A 48 9.62 6.00 0.30
C ILE A 48 10.75 5.02 -0.03
N ALA A 49 10.44 3.74 -0.18
CA ALA A 49 11.45 2.72 -0.46
C ALA A 49 12.13 2.91 -1.83
N GLU A 50 13.47 2.85 -1.83
CA GLU A 50 14.29 2.73 -3.02
C GLU A 50 14.45 1.25 -3.44
N GLY A 51 14.71 0.98 -4.71
CA GLY A 51 15.03 -0.37 -5.20
C GLY A 51 13.82 -1.28 -5.32
N VAL A 52 12.60 -0.72 -5.33
CA VAL A 52 11.38 -1.47 -5.64
C VAL A 52 11.49 -2.01 -7.07
N PRO A 53 11.35 -3.33 -7.30
CA PRO A 53 11.47 -3.90 -8.63
C PRO A 53 10.43 -3.32 -9.59
N ASP A 54 10.88 -2.95 -10.79
CA ASP A 54 9.99 -2.60 -11.89
C ASP A 54 9.38 -3.87 -12.46
N LEU A 55 8.17 -4.17 -11.99
CA LEU A 55 7.47 -5.40 -12.34
C LEU A 55 6.98 -5.40 -13.81
N SER A 56 6.99 -4.25 -14.52
CA SER A 56 6.75 -4.24 -15.98
C SER A 56 7.88 -4.92 -16.76
N LYS A 57 9.09 -4.93 -16.19
CA LYS A 57 10.28 -5.54 -16.81
C LYS A 57 10.45 -7.01 -16.46
N THR A 58 9.66 -7.54 -15.52
CA THR A 58 9.81 -8.93 -15.04
C THR A 58 8.82 -9.89 -15.70
N GLY A 59 8.00 -9.44 -16.65
CA GLY A 59 6.94 -10.25 -17.26
C GLY A 59 5.85 -10.69 -16.28
N ALA A 60 5.86 -10.18 -15.04
CA ALA A 60 4.94 -10.56 -13.97
C ALA A 60 3.57 -9.87 -14.07
N TYR A 61 3.39 -8.96 -15.04
CA TYR A 61 2.15 -8.23 -15.30
C TYR A 61 1.48 -8.58 -16.64
N GLU A 62 1.92 -9.64 -17.33
CA GLU A 62 1.13 -10.23 -18.41
C GLU A 62 0.10 -11.18 -17.80
N GLY A 63 -1.05 -10.64 -17.39
CA GLY A 63 -2.16 -11.39 -16.80
C GLY A 63 -3.28 -10.49 -16.28
#